data_AF-A0A4Q0M6S5-F1
#
_entry.id   AF-A0A4Q0M6S5-F1
#
_cell.length_a   1.000
_cell.length_b   1.000
_cell.length_c   1.000
_cell.angle_alpha   90.00
_cell.angle_beta   90.00
_cell.angle_gamma   90.00
#
_symmetry.space_group_name_H-M   'P 1'
#
loop_
_entity.id
_entity.type
_entity.pdbx_description
1 polymer ?
#
loop_
_entity_poly.entity_id
_entity_poly.type
_entity_poly.pdbx_seq_one_letter_code
_entity_poly.pdbx_strand_id
1 'polypeptide(L)' 'MNIHEYQAKALLGKFGAPVPTGFAILTADDADEALGQLPGPVWVVKSQIHAGGRGK' A
#
# COMPACT_ATOMS: atom_id res chain seq x y z
N MET A 1 10.30 -2.01 17.26
CA MET A 1 10.08 -2.81 16.04
C MET A 1 9.26 -1.97 15.08
N ASN A 2 9.70 -1.81 13.84
CA ASN A 2 8.97 -1.05 12.82
C ASN A 2 8.10 -1.99 11.98
N ILE A 3 7.05 -1.44 11.35
CA ILE A 3 6.18 -2.13 10.38
C ILE A 3 6.10 -1.32 9.09
N HIS A 4 5.79 -2.00 7.99
CA HIS A 4 5.63 -1.37 6.67
C HIS A 4 4.36 -0.52 6.59
N GLU A 5 4.29 0.39 5.60
CA GLU A 5 3.12 1.25 5.39
C GLU A 5 1.83 0.44 5.21
N TYR A 6 1.87 -0.65 4.43
CA TYR A 6 0.68 -1.49 4.20
C TYR A 6 0.19 -2.19 5.49
N GLN A 7 1.12 -2.63 6.35
CA GLN A 7 0.81 -3.28 7.63
C GLN A 7 0.17 -2.27 8.60
N ALA A 8 0.74 -1.07 8.69
CA ALA A 8 0.20 0.01 9.51
C ALA A 8 -1.21 0.39 9.06
N LYS A 9 -1.44 0.54 7.74
CA LYS A 9 -2.77 0.84 7.20
C LYS A 9 -3.78 -0.28 7.48
N ALA A 10 -3.39 -1.54 7.29
CA ALA A 10 -4.27 -2.67 7.59
C ALA A 10 -4.65 -2.73 9.07
N LEU A 11 -3.71 -2.44 9.97
CA LEU A 11 -3.98 -2.38 11.41
C LEU A 11 -4.92 -1.22 11.75
N LEU A 12 -4.60 0.00 11.31
CA LEU A 12 -5.40 1.19 11.61
C LEU A 12 -6.81 1.10 11.01
N GLY A 13 -6.94 0.58 9.80
CA GLY A 13 -8.24 0.38 9.14
C GLY A 13 -9.15 -0.58 9.89
N LYS A 14 -8.61 -1.62 10.55
CA LYS A 14 -9.39 -2.51 11.42
C LYS A 14 -10.05 -1.78 12.61
N PHE A 15 -9.50 -0.63 13.01
CA PHE A 15 -10.03 0.21 14.08
C PHE A 15 -10.80 1.44 13.56
N GLY A 16 -11.14 1.46 12.27
CA GLY A 16 -11.98 2.50 11.67
C GLY A 16 -11.27 3.81 11.32
N ALA A 17 -9.94 3.86 11.40
CA ALA A 17 -9.20 5.04 10.95
C ALA A 17 -9.28 5.17 9.41
N PRO A 18 -9.47 6.40 8.87
CA PRO A 18 -9.50 6.60 7.42
C PRO A 18 -8.10 6.38 6.84
N VAL A 19 -7.96 5.31 6.06
CA VAL A 19 -6.71 4.94 5.36
C VAL A 19 -6.98 4.72 3.87
N PRO A 20 -6.06 5.12 2.97
CA PRO A 20 -6.22 4.81 1.55
C PRO A 20 -6.18 3.31 1.29
N THR A 21 -7.13 2.79 0.51
CA THR A 21 -7.11 1.41 0.02
C THR A 21 -5.88 1.18 -0.85
N GLY A 22 -5.25 0.03 -0.68
CA GLY A 22 -4.11 -0.39 -1.48
C GLY A 22 -3.72 -1.82 -1.17
N PHE A 23 -3.02 -2.44 -2.10
CA PHE A 23 -2.58 -3.82 -2.02
C PHE A 23 -1.06 -3.88 -2.05
N ALA A 24 -0.48 -4.75 -1.23
CA ALA A 24 0.95 -5.03 -1.30
C ALA A 24 1.16 -6.12 -2.37
N ILE A 25 2.05 -5.85 -3.31
CA ILE A 25 2.51 -6.83 -4.29
C ILE A 25 3.92 -7.27 -3.92
N LEU A 26 4.22 -8.56 -4.06
CA LEU A 26 5.55 -9.11 -3.79
C LEU A 26 6.31 -9.38 -5.09
N THR A 27 5.59 -9.57 -6.18
CA THR A 27 6.12 -9.72 -7.53
C THR A 27 5.49 -8.68 -8.46
N ALA A 28 6.13 -8.41 -9.59
CA ALA A 28 5.58 -7.50 -10.60
C ALA A 28 4.32 -8.09 -11.26
N ASP A 29 4.23 -9.41 -11.34
CA ASP A 29 3.12 -10.12 -11.99
C ASP A 29 1.79 -9.94 -11.23
N ASP A 30 1.85 -9.66 -9.92
CA ASP A 30 0.67 -9.39 -9.09
C ASP A 30 0.05 -7.99 -9.33
N ALA A 31 0.70 -7.14 -10.13
CA ALA A 31 0.29 -5.74 -10.29
C ALA A 31 -1.09 -5.59 -10.95
N ASP A 32 -1.36 -6.34 -12.02
CA ASP A 32 -2.62 -6.22 -12.75
C ASP A 32 -3.83 -6.65 -11.88
N GLU A 33 -3.67 -7.71 -11.09
CA GLU A 33 -4.68 -8.17 -10.14
C GLU A 33 -4.94 -7.11 -9.05
N ALA A 34 -3.88 -6.52 -8.49
CA ALA A 34 -3.98 -5.47 -7.49
C ALA A 34 -4.65 -4.20 -8.03
N LEU A 35 -4.33 -3.82 -9.27
CA LEU A 35 -4.91 -2.65 -9.93
C LEU A 35 -6.39 -2.86 -10.28
N GLY A 36 -6.79 -4.07 -10.68
CA GLY A 36 -8.20 -4.41 -10.94
C GLY A 36 -9.12 -4.26 -9.73
N GLN A 37 -8.56 -4.27 -8.52
CA GLN A 37 -9.29 -4.06 -7.26
C GLN A 37 -9.38 -2.58 -6.83
N LEU A 38 -8.67 -1.68 -7.52
CA LEU A 38 -8.62 -0.26 -7.18
C LEU A 38 -9.31 0.60 -8.24
N PRO A 39 -10.04 1.65 -7.85
CA PRO A 39 -10.57 2.62 -8.81
C PRO A 39 -9.41 3.36 -9.50
N GLY A 40 -9.49 3.51 -10.81
CA GLY A 40 -8.56 4.30 -11.64
C GLY A 40 -9.00 5.75 -11.83
N PRO A 41 -8.29 6.56 -12.67
CA PRO A 41 -7.21 6.15 -13.57
C PRO A 41 -5.79 6.37 -13.02
N VAL A 42 -5.65 6.86 -11.79
CA VAL A 42 -4.35 7.20 -11.19
C VAL A 42 -4.08 6.34 -9.98
N TRP A 43 -2.90 5.72 -9.96
CA TRP A 43 -2.42 4.89 -8.86
C TRP A 43 -1.06 5.39 -8.36
N VAL A 44 -0.75 5.07 -7.10
CA VAL A 44 0.54 5.42 -6.49
C VAL A 44 1.25 4.14 -6.06
N VAL A 45 2.36 3.83 -6.72
CA VAL A 45 3.24 2.72 -6.35
C VAL A 45 4.25 3.22 -5.31
N LYS A 46 4.41 2.48 -4.21
CA LYS A 46 5.30 2.87 -3.10
C LYS A 46 6.15 1.71 -2.62
N SER A 47 7.47 1.90 -2.64
CA SER A 47 8.41 0.98 -2.01
C SER A 47 8.08 0.79 -0.53
N GLN A 48 8.01 -0.48 -0.10
CA GLN A 48 7.74 -0.85 1.29
C GLN A 48 9.08 -1.05 2.03
N ILE A 49 9.57 0.01 2.65
CA ILE A 49 10.80 0.01 3.47
C ILE A 49 10.56 0.70 4.81
N HIS A 50 11.34 0.36 5.84
CA HIS A 50 11.30 1.01 7.15
C HIS A 50 12.08 2.34 7.18
N ALA A 51 11.86 3.19 6.17
CA ALA A 51 12.50 4.50 6.04
C ALA A 51 11.56 5.52 5.37
N GLY A 52 11.74 6.80 5.72
CA GLY A 52 11.09 7.94 5.05
C GLY A 52 11.79 8.34 3.74
N GLY A 53 11.35 9.42 3.11
CA GLY A 53 12.06 10.01 1.94
C GLY A 53 11.94 9.24 0.62
N ARG A 54 11.04 8.27 0.52
CA ARG A 54 10.90 7.33 -0.61
C ARG A 54 10.61 7.94 -1.99
N GLY A 55 10.19 9.20 -2.04
CA GLY A 55 9.86 9.90 -3.29
C GLY A 55 10.66 11.17 -3.51
N LYS A 56 11.73 11.38 -2.72
CA LYS A 56 12.72 12.42 -3.01
C LYS A 56 13.73 11.92 -4.02
#